data_AF-A4V6V9-F1
#
_entry.id   AF-A4V6V9-F1
#
_cell.length_a   1.000
_cell.length_b   1.000
_cell.length_c   1.000
_cell.angle_alpha   90.00
_cell.angle_beta   90.00
_cell.angle_gamma   90.00
#
_symmetry.space_group_name_H-M   'P 1'
#
loop_
_entity.id
_entity.type
_entity.pdbx_description
1 polymer ?
#
loop_
_entity_poly.entity_id
_entity_poly.type
_entity_poly.pdbx_seq_one_letter_code
_entity_poly.pdbx_strand_id
1 'polypeptide(L)'
;MNPAFEEALAARLLWINVAALAGIEGCEAQTEAALEAAYNAVHDLASNDVLTYRHYGLSAPLLLQDVPELADQYNLAYELYTELYCTNLQNGSVGKLSASWLKPEPHEQIPYTKWLAAVDSAIALLMGTPVGTTAHIRKGHYRTVMHEWARGETPVETATDCIEAYECNQEMLEEEAYRAHCQDIHDTYASIEADLWAGWREECEDLGLVA
;
A
#
# COMPACT_ATOMS: atom_id res chain seq x y z
N MET A 1 -30.26 3.02 -14.82
CA MET A 1 -29.32 2.13 -14.10
C MET A 1 -28.47 3.05 -13.21
N ASN A 2 -27.87 2.57 -12.10
CA ASN A 2 -27.14 3.45 -11.16
C ASN A 2 -25.84 3.92 -11.84
N PRO A 3 -25.64 5.21 -12.13
CA PRO A 3 -24.46 5.69 -12.86
C PRO A 3 -23.13 5.25 -12.25
N ALA A 4 -23.01 5.25 -10.92
CA ALA A 4 -21.79 4.81 -10.24
C ALA A 4 -21.53 3.31 -10.42
N PHE A 5 -22.59 2.51 -10.54
CA PHE A 5 -22.47 1.09 -10.87
C PHE A 5 -22.03 0.89 -12.33
N GLU A 6 -22.49 1.72 -13.25
CA GLU A 6 -22.04 1.66 -14.65
C GLU A 6 -20.56 2.00 -14.77
N GLU A 7 -20.11 3.04 -14.06
CA GLU A 7 -18.70 3.45 -13.98
C GLU A 7 -17.83 2.35 -13.36
N ALA A 8 -18.28 1.74 -12.24
CA ALA A 8 -17.58 0.63 -11.61
C ALA A 8 -17.49 -0.61 -12.52
N LEU A 9 -18.58 -0.93 -13.22
CA LEU A 9 -18.60 -2.03 -14.19
C LEU A 9 -17.67 -1.74 -15.38
N ALA A 10 -17.67 -0.52 -15.90
CA ALA A 10 -16.79 -0.11 -16.99
C ALA A 10 -15.31 -0.22 -16.59
N ALA A 11 -14.94 0.27 -15.41
CA ALA A 11 -13.60 0.12 -14.86
C ALA A 11 -13.19 -1.35 -14.73
N ARG A 12 -14.09 -2.20 -14.22
CA ARG A 12 -13.85 -3.65 -14.09
C ARG A 12 -13.66 -4.34 -15.44
N LEU A 13 -14.41 -3.93 -16.47
CA LEU A 13 -14.31 -4.49 -17.82
C LEU A 13 -12.99 -4.10 -18.49
N LEU A 14 -12.44 -2.91 -18.22
CA LEU A 14 -11.12 -2.51 -18.72
C LEU A 14 -10.00 -3.44 -18.23
N TRP A 15 -10.14 -3.99 -17.02
CA TRP A 15 -9.18 -4.97 -16.48
C TRP A 15 -9.08 -6.26 -17.31
N ILE A 16 -10.13 -6.61 -18.06
CA ILE A 16 -10.10 -7.79 -18.93
C ILE A 16 -8.99 -7.63 -19.99
N ASN A 17 -8.78 -6.41 -20.49
CA ASN A 17 -7.71 -6.14 -21.45
C ASN A 17 -6.33 -6.31 -20.82
N VAL A 18 -6.16 -5.87 -19.56
CA VAL A 18 -4.92 -6.08 -18.81
C VAL A 18 -4.62 -7.57 -18.66
N ALA A 19 -5.60 -8.34 -18.18
CA ALA A 19 -5.47 -9.77 -17.98
C ALA A 19 -5.22 -10.54 -19.30
N ALA A 20 -5.85 -10.12 -20.40
CA ALA A 20 -5.68 -10.75 -21.70
C ALA A 20 -4.31 -10.47 -22.33
N LEU A 21 -3.77 -9.26 -22.15
CA LEU A 21 -2.54 -8.82 -22.81
C LEU A 21 -1.28 -9.16 -22.00
N ALA A 22 -1.37 -9.20 -20.66
CA ALA A 22 -0.21 -9.37 -19.77
C ALA A 22 0.57 -10.69 -19.97
N GLY A 23 -0.03 -11.70 -20.59
CA GLY A 23 0.61 -12.99 -20.89
C GLY A 23 1.17 -13.12 -22.30
N ILE A 24 1.05 -12.08 -23.15
CA ILE A 24 1.43 -12.13 -24.56
C ILE A 24 2.77 -11.40 -24.74
N GLU A 25 3.80 -12.13 -25.15
CA GLU A 25 5.11 -11.57 -25.47
C GLU A 25 5.00 -10.54 -26.62
N GLY A 26 5.61 -9.36 -26.46
CA GLY A 26 5.54 -8.27 -27.43
C GLY A 26 4.30 -7.37 -27.31
N CYS A 27 3.47 -7.57 -26.29
CA CYS A 27 2.30 -6.74 -25.99
C CYS A 27 2.47 -5.87 -24.73
N GLU A 28 3.70 -5.59 -24.31
CA GLU A 28 4.01 -4.88 -23.07
C GLU A 28 3.43 -3.45 -23.10
N ALA A 29 3.59 -2.74 -24.22
CA ALA A 29 3.06 -1.38 -24.39
C ALA A 29 1.52 -1.34 -24.37
N GLN A 30 0.85 -2.34 -24.96
CA GLN A 30 -0.60 -2.45 -24.94
C GLN A 30 -1.11 -2.83 -23.54
N THR A 31 -0.37 -3.68 -22.83
CA THR A 31 -0.66 -4.02 -21.44
C THR A 31 -0.56 -2.79 -20.54
N GLU A 32 0.50 -1.99 -20.71
CA GLU A 32 0.69 -0.74 -19.97
C GLU A 32 -0.45 0.26 -20.24
N ALA A 33 -0.84 0.44 -21.51
CA ALA A 33 -1.95 1.32 -21.88
C ALA A 33 -3.30 0.83 -21.33
N ALA A 34 -3.54 -0.48 -21.33
CA ALA A 34 -4.74 -1.07 -20.74
C ALA A 34 -4.76 -0.88 -19.22
N LEU A 35 -3.61 -0.99 -18.55
CA LEU A 35 -3.46 -0.81 -17.12
C LEU A 35 -3.69 0.65 -16.73
N GLU A 36 -3.15 1.59 -17.51
CA GLU A 36 -3.40 3.02 -17.36
C GLU A 36 -4.89 3.36 -17.50
N ALA A 37 -5.56 2.83 -18.52
CA ALA A 37 -6.99 3.04 -18.71
C ALA A 37 -7.82 2.50 -17.54
N ALA A 38 -7.47 1.32 -17.02
CA ALA A 38 -8.18 0.73 -15.88
C ALA A 38 -8.00 1.56 -14.60
N TYR A 39 -6.78 2.01 -14.30
CA TYR A 39 -6.51 2.86 -13.14
C TYR A 39 -7.18 4.22 -13.24
N ASN A 40 -7.10 4.88 -14.40
CA ASN A 40 -7.77 6.16 -14.63
C ASN A 40 -9.29 6.04 -14.44
N ALA A 41 -9.91 4.96 -14.92
CA ALA A 41 -11.34 4.73 -14.72
C ALA A 41 -11.72 4.54 -13.25
N VAL A 42 -10.87 3.86 -12.47
CA VAL A 42 -11.08 3.70 -11.01
C VAL A 42 -10.88 5.02 -10.26
N HIS A 43 -9.87 5.81 -10.63
CA HIS A 43 -9.65 7.13 -10.05
C HIS A 43 -10.80 8.08 -10.38
N ASP A 44 -11.33 8.04 -11.61
CA ASP A 44 -12.52 8.80 -12.00
C ASP A 44 -13.74 8.41 -11.19
N LEU A 45 -13.97 7.11 -11.00
CA LEU A 45 -15.04 6.59 -10.15
C LEU A 45 -14.89 7.10 -8.70
N ALA A 46 -13.69 7.02 -8.12
CA ALA A 46 -13.44 7.48 -6.75
C ALA A 46 -13.67 8.99 -6.61
N SER A 47 -13.18 9.78 -7.56
CA SER A 47 -13.39 11.24 -7.60
C SER A 47 -14.88 11.60 -7.69
N ASN A 48 -15.60 10.92 -8.58
CA ASN A 48 -17.04 11.10 -8.76
C ASN A 48 -17.82 10.66 -7.53
N ASP A 49 -17.38 9.61 -6.83
CA ASP A 49 -18.05 9.15 -5.62
C ASP A 49 -17.92 10.15 -4.47
N VAL A 50 -16.73 10.74 -4.28
CA VAL A 50 -16.51 11.81 -3.28
C VAL A 50 -17.41 13.03 -3.55
N LEU A 51 -17.55 13.41 -4.82
CA LEU A 51 -18.20 14.67 -5.22
C LEU A 51 -19.70 14.56 -5.49
N THR A 52 -20.12 13.49 -6.14
CA THR A 52 -21.42 13.42 -6.83
C THR A 52 -22.31 12.34 -6.25
N TYR A 53 -21.80 11.11 -6.18
CA TYR A 53 -22.65 9.93 -5.97
C TYR A 53 -22.72 9.49 -4.52
N ARG A 54 -21.58 9.49 -3.79
CA ARG A 54 -21.41 8.99 -2.41
C ARG A 54 -22.06 7.62 -2.18
N HIS A 55 -21.94 6.72 -3.14
CA HIS A 55 -22.58 5.41 -3.12
C HIS A 55 -21.72 4.32 -2.47
N TYR A 56 -20.40 4.36 -2.67
CA TYR A 56 -19.49 3.32 -2.18
C TYR A 56 -18.71 3.79 -0.95
N GLY A 57 -18.36 5.07 -0.90
CA GLY A 57 -17.66 5.67 0.22
C GLY A 57 -16.23 5.14 0.34
N LEU A 58 -15.76 4.93 1.57
CA LEU A 58 -14.37 4.54 1.85
C LEU A 58 -14.03 3.09 1.43
N SER A 59 -15.03 2.30 1.02
CA SER A 59 -14.84 0.90 0.65
C SER A 59 -15.07 0.70 -0.84
N ALA A 60 -14.14 0.00 -1.48
CA ALA A 60 -14.25 -0.34 -2.89
C ALA A 60 -15.57 -1.05 -3.23
N PRO A 61 -16.18 -0.73 -4.39
CA PRO A 61 -17.33 -1.44 -4.92
C PRO A 61 -17.12 -2.95 -4.92
N LEU A 62 -18.15 -3.73 -4.58
CA LEU A 62 -18.10 -5.20 -4.60
C LEU A 62 -17.61 -5.78 -5.94
N LEU A 63 -17.90 -5.09 -7.05
CA LEU A 63 -17.46 -5.46 -8.40
C LEU A 63 -15.95 -5.32 -8.63
N LEU A 64 -15.24 -4.56 -7.80
CA LEU A 64 -13.79 -4.39 -7.88
C LEU A 64 -13.05 -5.28 -6.88
N GLN A 65 -13.74 -5.81 -5.86
CA GLN A 65 -13.11 -6.60 -4.79
C GLN A 65 -12.57 -7.96 -5.28
N ASP A 66 -13.03 -8.45 -6.44
CA ASP A 66 -12.48 -9.64 -7.07
C ASP A 66 -11.12 -9.38 -7.75
N VAL A 67 -10.76 -8.12 -7.94
CA VAL A 67 -9.47 -7.66 -8.47
C VAL A 67 -8.80 -6.77 -7.41
N PRO A 68 -7.96 -7.34 -6.53
CA PRO A 68 -7.35 -6.60 -5.42
C PRO A 68 -6.67 -5.31 -5.86
N GLU A 69 -5.98 -5.31 -7.01
CA GLU A 69 -5.29 -4.14 -7.53
C GLU A 69 -6.23 -2.97 -7.82
N LEU A 70 -7.43 -3.22 -8.33
CA LEU A 70 -8.41 -2.16 -8.59
C LEU A 70 -9.11 -1.70 -7.32
N ALA A 71 -9.37 -2.62 -6.39
CA ALA A 71 -9.93 -2.28 -5.09
C ALA A 71 -8.99 -1.37 -4.29
N ASP A 72 -7.69 -1.69 -4.26
CA ASP A 72 -6.68 -0.89 -3.58
C ASP A 72 -6.55 0.50 -4.21
N GLN A 73 -6.51 0.57 -5.55
CA GLN A 73 -6.48 1.84 -6.27
C GLN A 73 -7.72 2.70 -6.01
N TYR A 74 -8.89 2.10 -5.89
CA TYR A 74 -10.11 2.84 -5.54
C TYR A 74 -10.00 3.43 -4.13
N ASN A 75 -9.63 2.62 -3.14
CA ASN A 75 -9.57 3.05 -1.75
C ASN A 75 -8.56 4.20 -1.57
N LEU A 76 -7.40 4.08 -2.21
CA LEU A 76 -6.36 5.11 -2.21
C LEU A 76 -6.81 6.41 -2.87
N ALA A 77 -7.39 6.30 -4.06
CA ALA A 77 -7.91 7.44 -4.78
C ALA A 77 -8.99 8.15 -3.95
N TYR A 78 -9.91 7.38 -3.36
CA TYR A 78 -10.97 7.90 -2.52
C TYR A 78 -10.43 8.64 -1.29
N GLU A 79 -9.44 8.08 -0.59
CA GLU A 79 -8.78 8.72 0.55
C GLU A 79 -8.15 10.05 0.14
N LEU A 80 -7.29 10.04 -0.88
CA LEU A 80 -6.63 11.23 -1.41
C LEU A 80 -7.64 12.31 -1.83
N TYR A 81 -8.67 11.94 -2.58
CA TYR A 81 -9.70 12.85 -3.05
C TYR A 81 -10.54 13.43 -1.91
N THR A 82 -10.79 12.64 -0.87
CA THR A 82 -11.46 13.12 0.34
C THR A 82 -10.59 14.15 1.06
N GLU A 83 -9.30 13.89 1.21
CA GLU A 83 -8.35 14.85 1.81
C GLU A 83 -8.30 16.16 1.02
N LEU A 84 -8.13 16.09 -0.30
CA LEU A 84 -8.12 17.26 -1.19
C LEU A 84 -9.43 18.06 -1.10
N TYR A 85 -10.56 17.36 -1.06
CA TYR A 85 -11.87 18.00 -0.87
C TYR A 85 -11.92 18.77 0.46
N CYS A 86 -11.51 18.14 1.55
CA CYS A 86 -11.50 18.75 2.88
C CYS A 86 -10.56 19.96 2.97
N THR A 87 -9.32 19.84 2.45
CA THR A 87 -8.34 20.95 2.42
C THR A 87 -8.86 22.14 1.61
N ASN A 88 -9.44 21.87 0.43
CA ASN A 88 -9.97 22.93 -0.43
C ASN A 88 -11.23 23.60 0.16
N LEU A 89 -12.06 22.84 0.86
CA LEU A 89 -13.19 23.38 1.62
C LEU A 89 -12.72 24.35 2.70
N GLN A 90 -11.67 23.99 3.44
CA GLN A 90 -11.07 24.85 4.47
C GLN A 90 -10.45 26.13 3.87
N ASN A 91 -9.88 26.03 2.67
CA ASN A 91 -9.25 27.15 1.97
C ASN A 91 -10.23 28.06 1.19
N GLY A 92 -11.52 27.71 1.15
CA GLY A 92 -12.58 28.53 0.55
C GLY A 92 -12.65 28.52 -0.99
N SER A 93 -12.04 27.54 -1.65
CA SER A 93 -11.90 27.50 -3.12
C SER A 93 -13.03 26.78 -3.88
N VAL A 94 -14.16 26.47 -3.23
CA VAL A 94 -15.21 25.58 -3.76
C VAL A 94 -16.20 26.29 -4.69
N GLY A 95 -15.69 27.10 -5.64
CA GLY A 95 -16.53 27.92 -6.52
C GLY A 95 -17.17 27.19 -7.71
N LYS A 96 -16.61 26.04 -8.13
CA LYS A 96 -17.12 25.23 -9.26
C LYS A 96 -16.82 23.74 -9.01
N LEU A 97 -17.83 22.99 -8.60
CA LEU A 97 -17.74 21.56 -8.29
C LEU A 97 -17.81 20.70 -9.58
N SER A 98 -16.67 20.40 -10.21
CA SER A 98 -16.50 19.38 -11.26
C SER A 98 -15.57 18.23 -10.81
N ALA A 99 -15.65 17.02 -11.35
CA ALA A 99 -14.66 15.97 -10.99
C ALA A 99 -13.19 16.41 -11.27
N SER A 100 -13.01 17.30 -12.24
CA SER A 100 -11.70 17.78 -12.69
C SER A 100 -10.97 18.71 -11.72
N TRP A 101 -11.62 19.42 -10.79
CA TRP A 101 -10.88 20.28 -9.81
C TRP A 101 -10.34 19.48 -8.62
N LEU A 102 -10.80 18.24 -8.45
CA LEU A 102 -10.36 17.35 -7.38
C LEU A 102 -9.19 16.45 -7.81
N LYS A 103 -9.00 16.30 -9.12
CA LYS A 103 -7.85 15.59 -9.67
C LYS A 103 -6.58 16.42 -9.37
N PRO A 104 -5.52 15.82 -8.81
CA PRO A 104 -4.26 16.53 -8.63
C PRO A 104 -3.78 17.07 -9.98
N GLU A 105 -3.31 18.32 -10.00
CA GLU A 105 -2.68 18.87 -11.21
C GLU A 105 -1.35 18.12 -11.42
N PRO A 106 -1.21 17.37 -12.52
CA PRO A 106 -0.01 16.57 -12.72
C PRO A 106 1.17 17.50 -13.00
N HIS A 107 2.05 17.66 -12.04
CA HIS A 107 3.38 18.20 -12.26
C HIS A 107 4.08 17.19 -13.19
N GLU A 108 4.30 17.59 -14.45
CA GLU A 108 4.93 16.82 -15.55
C GLU A 108 4.05 15.95 -16.48
N GLN A 109 2.71 15.85 -16.31
CA GLN A 109 1.83 15.02 -17.17
C GLN A 109 2.29 13.56 -17.36
N ILE A 110 3.05 13.00 -16.41
CA ILE A 110 3.44 11.58 -16.50
C ILE A 110 2.23 10.75 -16.06
N PRO A 111 1.73 9.83 -16.90
CA PRO A 111 0.73 8.86 -16.50
C PRO A 111 1.10 8.14 -15.22
N TYR A 112 0.13 7.91 -14.34
CA TYR A 112 0.39 7.28 -13.04
C TYR A 112 1.14 5.95 -13.17
N THR A 113 0.84 5.14 -14.19
CA THR A 113 1.51 3.87 -14.47
C THR A 113 2.97 4.02 -14.86
N LYS A 114 3.30 5.03 -15.67
CA LYS A 114 4.67 5.38 -16.04
C LYS A 114 5.44 5.92 -14.87
N TRP A 115 4.79 6.73 -14.05
CA TRP A 115 5.38 7.28 -12.84
C TRP A 115 5.68 6.14 -11.84
N LEU A 116 4.77 5.19 -11.66
CA LEU A 116 4.99 3.98 -10.85
C LEU A 116 6.19 3.15 -11.34
N ALA A 117 6.36 3.00 -12.65
CA ALA A 117 7.52 2.31 -13.23
C ALA A 117 8.83 3.10 -13.07
N ALA A 118 8.76 4.43 -13.12
CA ALA A 118 9.90 5.31 -12.86
C ALA A 118 10.34 5.22 -11.39
N VAL A 119 9.41 5.15 -10.45
CA VAL A 119 9.69 4.93 -9.02
C VAL A 119 10.38 3.58 -8.82
N ASP A 120 9.84 2.48 -9.38
CA ASP A 120 10.48 1.16 -9.29
C ASP A 120 11.91 1.17 -9.85
N SER A 121 12.13 1.86 -10.96
CA SER A 121 13.45 2.01 -11.59
C SER A 121 14.41 2.84 -10.72
N ALA A 122 13.91 3.88 -10.07
CA ALA A 122 14.69 4.71 -9.16
C ALA A 122 15.07 3.95 -7.88
N ILE A 123 14.14 3.19 -7.29
CA ILE A 123 14.44 2.33 -6.12
C ILE A 123 15.52 1.31 -6.47
N ALA A 124 15.39 0.65 -7.62
CA ALA A 124 16.37 -0.32 -8.11
C ALA A 124 17.77 0.29 -8.27
N LEU A 125 17.84 1.50 -8.83
CA LEU A 125 19.09 2.23 -9.01
C LEU A 125 19.73 2.65 -7.68
N LEU A 126 18.93 3.17 -6.74
CA LEU A 126 19.40 3.59 -5.41
C LEU A 126 19.92 2.41 -4.59
N MET A 127 19.25 1.24 -4.67
CA MET A 127 19.67 0.04 -3.96
C MET A 127 20.71 -0.81 -4.71
N GLY A 128 21.07 -0.45 -5.95
CA GLY A 128 22.01 -1.23 -6.77
C GLY A 128 21.52 -2.63 -7.15
N THR A 129 20.21 -2.83 -7.27
CA THR A 129 19.56 -4.12 -7.53
C THR A 129 18.70 -4.07 -8.81
N PRO A 130 18.34 -5.21 -9.42
CA PRO A 130 17.46 -5.21 -10.58
C PRO A 130 16.01 -4.80 -10.21
N VAL A 131 15.30 -4.14 -11.14
CA VAL A 131 13.96 -3.58 -10.93
C VAL A 131 12.93 -4.59 -10.40
N GLY A 132 13.03 -5.85 -10.83
CA GLY A 132 12.11 -6.90 -10.39
C GLY A 132 12.24 -7.29 -8.91
N THR A 133 13.42 -7.09 -8.30
CA THR A 133 13.65 -7.49 -6.90
C THR A 133 13.12 -6.47 -5.88
N THR A 134 12.99 -5.21 -6.27
CA THR A 134 12.64 -4.11 -5.36
C THR A 134 11.17 -3.67 -5.46
N ALA A 135 10.40 -4.23 -6.39
CA ALA A 135 8.98 -3.88 -6.58
C ALA A 135 8.11 -4.07 -5.32
N HIS A 136 8.53 -4.93 -4.39
CA HIS A 136 7.84 -5.13 -3.12
C HIS A 136 7.93 -3.92 -2.17
N ILE A 137 9.01 -3.13 -2.26
CA ILE A 137 9.24 -1.93 -1.45
C ILE A 137 8.16 -0.91 -1.75
N ARG A 138 7.96 -0.58 -3.03
CA ARG A 138 6.88 0.32 -3.47
C ARG A 138 5.51 -0.24 -3.10
N LYS A 139 5.28 -1.55 -3.30
CA LYS A 139 4.00 -2.19 -2.95
C LYS A 139 3.66 -2.08 -1.46
N GLY A 140 4.65 -2.03 -0.57
CA GLY A 140 4.44 -1.78 0.86
C GLY A 140 4.06 -0.34 1.20
N HIS A 141 4.33 0.61 0.30
CA HIS A 141 4.19 2.05 0.52
C HIS A 141 3.24 2.72 -0.49
N TYR A 142 2.25 1.97 -0.97
CA TYR A 142 1.31 2.39 -2.01
C TYR A 142 0.60 3.72 -1.71
N ARG A 143 0.34 4.01 -0.42
CA ARG A 143 -0.25 5.26 0.05
C ARG A 143 0.70 6.44 -0.19
N THR A 144 1.91 6.36 0.34
CA THR A 144 2.97 7.38 0.19
C THR A 144 3.16 7.73 -1.29
N VAL A 145 3.33 6.68 -2.08
CA VAL A 145 3.51 6.73 -3.53
C VAL A 145 2.34 7.47 -4.22
N MET A 146 1.08 7.18 -3.88
CA MET A 146 -0.05 7.89 -4.49
C MET A 146 -0.14 9.37 -4.07
N HIS A 147 0.18 9.70 -2.82
CA HIS A 147 0.18 11.10 -2.36
C HIS A 147 1.29 11.93 -3.01
N GLU A 148 2.48 11.36 -3.19
CA GLU A 148 3.61 12.06 -3.78
C GLU A 148 3.40 12.30 -5.27
N TRP A 149 2.86 11.31 -5.99
CA TRP A 149 2.39 11.52 -7.36
C TRP A 149 1.37 12.66 -7.45
N ALA A 150 0.41 12.70 -6.52
CA ALA A 150 -0.61 13.75 -6.47
C ALA A 150 -0.07 15.14 -6.11
N ARG A 151 1.05 15.21 -5.37
CA ARG A 151 1.76 16.45 -5.04
C ARG A 151 2.71 16.90 -6.14
N GLY A 152 3.03 16.02 -7.10
CA GLY A 152 3.97 16.31 -8.16
C GLY A 152 5.43 16.14 -7.76
N GLU A 153 5.70 15.30 -6.75
CA GLU A 153 7.07 14.97 -6.33
C GLU A 153 7.77 14.14 -7.41
N THR A 154 9.10 14.22 -7.44
CA THR A 154 9.87 13.49 -8.44
C THR A 154 9.92 11.99 -8.10
N PRO A 155 9.98 11.09 -9.10
CA PRO A 155 10.09 9.65 -8.84
C PRO A 155 11.30 9.25 -7.98
N VAL A 156 12.36 10.07 -7.98
CA VAL A 156 13.58 9.84 -7.22
C VAL A 156 13.41 10.20 -5.75
N GLU A 157 12.74 11.32 -5.45
CA GLU A 157 12.40 11.70 -4.08
C GLU A 157 11.46 10.66 -3.47
N THR A 158 10.41 10.27 -4.19
CA THR A 158 9.52 9.18 -3.77
C THR A 158 10.24 7.86 -3.52
N ALA A 159 11.16 7.49 -4.41
CA ALA A 159 11.93 6.28 -4.24
C ALA A 159 12.79 6.32 -2.97
N THR A 160 13.33 7.48 -2.63
CA THR A 160 14.12 7.69 -1.40
C THR A 160 13.23 7.52 -0.17
N ASP A 161 12.08 8.20 -0.13
CA ASP A 161 11.13 8.11 0.98
C ASP A 161 10.61 6.67 1.19
N CYS A 162 10.38 5.92 0.09
CA CYS A 162 10.01 4.51 0.16
C CYS A 162 11.13 3.61 0.71
N ILE A 163 12.40 3.89 0.37
CA ILE A 163 13.55 3.14 0.87
C ILE A 163 13.77 3.44 2.35
N GLU A 164 13.77 4.71 2.76
CA GLU A 164 13.94 5.11 4.16
C GLU A 164 12.86 4.49 5.05
N ALA A 165 11.59 4.52 4.61
CA ALA A 165 10.50 3.89 5.33
C ALA A 165 10.65 2.36 5.41
N TYR A 166 11.14 1.72 4.35
CA TYR A 166 11.41 0.29 4.32
C TYR A 166 12.53 -0.12 5.26
N GLU A 167 13.67 0.58 5.22
CA GLU A 167 14.83 0.32 6.08
C GLU A 167 14.46 0.49 7.56
N CYS A 168 13.76 1.58 7.90
CA CYS A 168 13.27 1.82 9.26
C CYS A 168 12.35 0.69 9.76
N ASN A 169 11.44 0.20 8.90
CA ASN A 169 10.58 -0.92 9.25
C ASN A 169 11.35 -2.24 9.43
N GLN A 170 12.39 -2.48 8.62
CA GLN A 170 13.26 -3.66 8.79
C GLN A 170 14.01 -3.61 10.11
N GLU A 171 14.60 -2.47 10.46
CA GLU A 171 15.30 -2.27 11.74
C GLU A 171 14.39 -2.54 12.94
N MET A 172 13.14 -2.04 12.89
CA MET A 172 12.17 -2.33 13.95
C MET A 172 11.86 -3.82 14.08
N LEU A 173 11.64 -4.52 12.96
CA LEU A 173 11.36 -5.95 12.97
C LEU A 173 12.53 -6.77 13.51
N GLU A 174 13.77 -6.37 13.19
CA GLU A 174 14.98 -6.99 13.75
C GLU A 174 15.10 -6.75 15.25
N GLU A 175 14.80 -5.54 15.73
CA GLU A 175 14.81 -5.23 17.16
C GLU A 175 13.74 -6.02 17.92
N GLU A 176 12.53 -6.14 17.37
CA GLU A 176 11.47 -6.95 17.94
C GLU A 176 11.84 -8.44 17.99
N ALA A 177 12.43 -8.97 16.92
CA ALA A 177 12.91 -10.34 16.87
C ALA A 177 14.03 -10.58 17.92
N TYR A 178 14.94 -9.63 18.07
CA TYR A 178 15.99 -9.70 19.08
C TYR A 178 15.42 -9.68 20.50
N ARG A 179 14.46 -8.79 20.79
CA ARG A 179 13.76 -8.75 22.09
C ARG A 179 13.04 -10.05 22.38
N ALA A 180 12.32 -10.60 21.40
CA ALA A 180 11.64 -11.88 21.53
C ALA A 180 12.62 -13.02 21.82
N HIS A 181 13.78 -13.04 21.13
CA HIS A 181 14.83 -14.02 21.39
C HIS A 181 15.42 -13.91 22.80
N CYS A 182 15.70 -12.69 23.28
CA CYS A 182 16.15 -12.50 24.66
C CYS A 182 15.12 -12.94 25.69
N GLN A 183 13.83 -12.71 25.42
CA GLN A 183 12.75 -13.17 26.29
C GLN A 183 12.68 -14.71 26.33
N ASP A 184 12.78 -15.38 25.19
CA ASP A 184 12.81 -16.84 25.11
C ASP A 184 13.99 -17.45 25.89
N ILE A 185 15.17 -16.84 25.80
CA ILE A 185 16.34 -17.21 26.61
C ILE A 185 16.04 -17.02 28.10
N HIS A 186 15.46 -15.88 28.49
CA HIS A 186 15.13 -15.59 29.88
C HIS A 186 14.13 -16.61 30.44
N ASP A 187 13.06 -16.90 29.69
CA ASP A 187 12.03 -17.86 30.08
C ASP A 187 12.61 -19.27 30.20
N THR A 188 13.53 -19.65 29.30
CA THR A 188 14.26 -20.92 29.38
C THR A 188 15.09 -21.01 30.66
N TYR A 189 15.85 -19.97 31.00
CA TYR A 189 16.63 -19.96 32.25
C TYR A 189 15.74 -19.97 33.49
N ALA A 190 14.62 -19.24 33.47
CA ALA A 190 13.65 -19.24 34.56
C ALA A 190 13.03 -20.64 34.77
N SER A 191 12.74 -21.36 33.68
CA SER A 191 12.26 -22.75 33.75
C SER A 191 13.32 -23.68 34.34
N ILE A 192 14.57 -23.59 33.88
CA ILE A 192 15.67 -24.40 34.41
C ILE A 192 15.88 -24.13 35.90
N GLU A 193 15.87 -22.85 36.30
CA GLU A 193 16.02 -22.47 37.70
C GLU A 193 14.86 -23.02 38.55
N ALA A 194 13.61 -22.92 38.07
CA ALA A 194 12.45 -23.48 38.75
C ALA A 194 12.57 -25.01 38.92
N ASP A 195 12.99 -25.73 37.88
CA ASP A 195 13.19 -27.18 37.93
C ASP A 195 14.31 -27.58 38.90
N LEU A 196 15.43 -26.85 38.90
CA LEU A 196 16.53 -27.06 39.84
C LEU A 196 16.10 -26.82 41.29
N TRP A 197 15.34 -25.75 41.55
CA TRP A 197 14.80 -25.48 42.89
C TRP A 197 13.73 -26.50 43.32
N ALA A 198 12.96 -27.05 42.38
CA ALA A 198 12.02 -28.12 42.66
C ALA A 198 12.77 -29.41 43.04
N GLY A 199 13.73 -29.84 42.22
CA GLY A 199 14.52 -31.04 42.49
C GLY A 199 15.35 -30.93 43.78
N TRP A 200 15.97 -29.77 44.04
CA TRP A 200 16.70 -29.55 45.29
C TRP A 200 15.79 -29.64 46.53
N ARG A 201 14.56 -29.10 46.44
CA ARG A 201 13.58 -29.22 47.54
C ARG A 201 13.16 -30.66 47.77
N GLU A 202 12.88 -31.41 46.71
CA GLU A 202 12.55 -32.84 46.78
C GLU A 202 13.69 -33.65 47.44
N GLU A 203 14.94 -33.43 47.02
CA GLU A 203 16.10 -34.09 47.64
C GLU A 203 16.28 -33.73 49.12
N CYS A 204 16.03 -32.47 49.50
CA CYS A 204 16.09 -32.06 50.90
C CYS A 204 14.97 -32.67 51.76
N GLU A 205 13.77 -32.87 51.20
CA GLU A 205 12.67 -33.61 51.84
C GLU A 205 13.02 -35.09 52.01
N ASP A 206 13.53 -35.74 50.96
CA ASP A 206 13.93 -37.15 50.98
C ASP A 206 15.05 -37.44 52.00
N LEU A 207 15.97 -36.49 52.20
CA LEU A 207 17.04 -36.58 53.19
C LEU A 207 16.60 -36.21 54.62
N GLY A 208 15.34 -35.80 54.81
CA GLY A 208 14.79 -35.37 56.10
C GLY A 208 15.44 -34.09 56.65
N LEU A 209 15.98 -33.25 55.77
CA LEU A 209 16.63 -31.98 56.12
C LEU A 209 15.63 -30.83 56.25
N VAL A 210 14.40 -31.04 55.78
CA VAL A 210 13.27 -30.11 55.86
C VAL A 210 12.13 -30.82 56.57
N ALA A 211 11.52 -30.16 57.56
CA ALA A 211 10.46 -30.69 58.42
C ALA A 211 9.06 -30.40 57.88
#